data_AF-A0A154PGX1-F1
#
_entry.id   AF-A0A154PGX1-F1
#
_cell.length_a   1.000
_cell.length_b   1.000
_cell.length_c   1.000
_cell.angle_alpha   90.00
_cell.angle_beta   90.00
_cell.angle_gamma   90.00
#
_symmetry.space_group_name_H-M   'P 1'
#
loop_
_entity.id
_entity.type
_entity.pdbx_description
1 polymer ?
#
loop_
_entity_poly.entity_id
_entity_poly.type
_entity_poly.pdbx_seq_one_letter_code
_entity_poly.pdbx_strand_id
1 'polypeptide(L)'
;MEHLQDRILKEAPLKSSQWFRYVDDTIVVWSHGKNTLNDFLNYINSLHPKIEFTMQTETEEHTVPFLDVLVTRKPDGSLGYQVY
;
A
#
# COMPACT_ATOMS: atom_id res chain seq x y z
N MET A 1 -6.26 -11.94 9.29
CA MET A 1 -5.97 -10.80 8.38
C MET A 1 -7.12 -9.81 8.28
N GLU A 2 -8.37 -10.23 8.06
CA GLU A 2 -9.52 -9.29 7.92
C GLU A 2 -9.70 -8.35 9.13
N HIS A 3 -9.73 -8.89 10.35
CA HIS A 3 -9.84 -8.04 11.56
C HIS A 3 -8.67 -7.06 11.73
N LEU A 4 -7.47 -7.42 11.27
CA LEU A 4 -6.31 -6.54 11.33
C LEU A 4 -6.46 -5.39 10.33
N GLN A 5 -6.90 -5.71 9.11
CA GLN A 5 -7.19 -4.72 8.07
C GLN A 5 -8.27 -3.74 8.53
N ASP A 6 -9.37 -4.22 9.11
CA ASP A 6 -10.44 -3.34 9.62
C ASP A 6 -9.93 -2.36 10.68
N ARG A 7 -9.06 -2.84 11.57
CA ARG A 7 -8.40 -2.01 12.59
C ARG A 7 -7.50 -0.96 11.94
N ILE A 8 -6.66 -1.35 10.97
CA ILE A 8 -5.80 -0.42 10.23
C ILE A 8 -6.66 0.69 9.59
N LEU A 9 -7.71 0.33 8.85
CA LEU A 9 -8.54 1.30 8.13
C LEU A 9 -9.34 2.24 9.07
N LYS A 10 -9.70 1.77 10.27
CA LYS A 10 -10.42 2.59 11.26
C LYS A 10 -9.49 3.48 12.06
N GLU A 11 -8.40 2.93 12.58
CA GLU A 11 -7.57 3.48 13.65
C GLU A 11 -6.28 4.16 13.15
N ALA A 12 -5.92 4.01 11.87
CA ALA A 12 -4.70 4.62 11.35
C ALA A 12 -4.68 6.16 11.52
N PRO A 13 -3.56 6.74 12.02
CA PRO A 13 -3.40 8.19 12.17
C PRO A 13 -3.55 8.95 10.84
N LEU A 14 -3.02 8.36 9.77
CA LEU A 14 -3.17 8.84 8.40
C LEU A 14 -3.81 7.73 7.58
N LYS A 15 -4.90 8.08 6.89
CA LYS A 15 -5.70 7.11 6.13
C LYS A 15 -5.28 7.13 4.68
N SER A 16 -5.03 5.95 4.12
CA SER A 16 -4.86 5.77 2.69
C SER A 16 -6.10 6.24 1.94
N SER A 17 -5.91 6.86 0.77
CA SER A 17 -7.03 7.26 -0.08
C SER A 17 -7.76 6.05 -0.64
N GLN A 18 -7.03 4.99 -0.99
CA GLN A 18 -7.56 3.73 -1.48
C GLN A 18 -6.74 2.57 -0.92
N TRP A 19 -7.40 1.46 -0.63
CA TRP A 19 -6.80 0.23 -0.14
C TRP A 19 -7.43 -0.95 -0.86
N PHE A 20 -6.64 -1.68 -1.62
CA PHE A 20 -7.07 -2.91 -2.28
C PHE A 20 -6.24 -4.08 -1.74
N ARG A 21 -6.87 -5.25 -1.66
CA ARG A 21 -6.25 -6.46 -1.13
C ARG A 21 -6.54 -7.64 -2.04
N TYR A 22 -5.52 -8.44 -2.28
CA TYR A 22 -5.61 -9.73 -2.94
C TYR A 22 -4.93 -10.79 -2.07
N VAL A 23 -5.73 -11.66 -1.44
CA VAL A 23 -5.29 -12.65 -0.45
C VAL A 23 -4.45 -12.00 0.67
N ASP A 24 -3.13 -12.04 0.61
CA ASP A 24 -2.23 -11.46 1.61
C ASP A 24 -1.52 -10.19 1.13
N ASP A 25 -1.55 -9.90 -0.18
CA ASP A 25 -0.95 -8.72 -0.77
C ASP A 25 -1.91 -7.53 -0.80
N THR A 26 -1.38 -6.34 -0.54
CA THR A 26 -2.16 -5.10 -0.51
C THR A 26 -1.51 -4.02 -1.36
N ILE A 27 -2.32 -3.30 -2.13
CA ILE A 27 -1.91 -2.10 -2.86
C ILE A 27 -2.67 -0.90 -2.29
N VAL A 28 -1.92 0.16 -2.01
CA VAL A 28 -2.41 1.31 -1.24
C VAL A 28 -2.07 2.59 -1.97
N VAL A 29 -3.06 3.47 -2.14
CA VAL A 29 -2.84 4.82 -2.67
C VAL A 29 -2.60 5.76 -1.49
N TRP A 30 -1.39 6.29 -1.40
CA TRP A 30 -0.95 7.15 -0.30
C TRP A 30 -0.73 8.59 -0.74
N SER A 31 -1.50 9.52 -0.18
CA SER A 31 -1.46 10.94 -0.54
C SER A 31 -0.69 11.83 0.46
N HIS A 32 -0.17 11.28 1.55
CA HIS A 32 0.41 12.06 2.65
C HIS A 32 1.94 12.23 2.56
N GLY A 33 2.50 11.98 1.37
CA GLY A 33 3.94 12.05 1.10
C GLY A 33 4.72 10.82 1.56
N LYS A 34 5.94 10.66 1.02
CA LYS A 34 6.80 9.49 1.28
C LYS A 34 7.30 9.41 2.73
N ASN A 35 7.50 10.55 3.38
CA ASN A 35 8.05 10.61 4.74
C ASN A 35 7.12 9.95 5.77
N THR A 36 5.81 10.12 5.62
CA THR A 36 4.79 9.57 6.55
C THR A 36 4.50 8.10 6.30
N LEU A 37 4.98 7.54 5.19
CA LEU A 37 4.71 6.18 4.78
C LEU A 37 5.48 5.17 5.65
N ASN A 38 6.70 5.49 6.06
CA ASN A 38 7.46 4.67 7.00
C ASN A 38 6.80 4.64 8.39
N ASP A 39 6.28 5.77 8.85
CA ASP A 39 5.54 5.82 10.12
C ASP A 39 4.27 4.98 10.06
N PHE A 40 3.58 5.01 8.91
CA PHE A 40 2.42 4.15 8.67
C PHE A 40 2.79 2.66 8.67
N LEU A 41 3.90 2.27 8.02
CA LEU A 41 4.40 0.89 8.03
C LEU A 41 4.73 0.43 9.46
N ASN A 42 5.43 1.26 10.23
CA ASN A 42 5.75 0.97 11.63
C ASN A 42 4.49 0.82 12.49
N TYR A 43 3.49 1.68 12.26
CA TYR A 43 2.21 1.60 12.94
C TYR A 43 1.50 0.27 12.64
N ILE A 44 1.33 -0.11 11.37
CA ILE A 44 0.62 -1.36 11.05
C ILE A 44 1.36 -2.61 11.56
N ASN A 45 2.71 -2.58 11.56
CA ASN A 45 3.53 -3.66 12.13
C ASN A 45 3.42 -3.73 13.66
N SER A 46 3.15 -2.61 14.34
CA SER A 46 2.92 -2.61 15.79
C SER A 46 1.58 -3.25 16.21
N LEU A 47 0.61 -3.36 15.29
CA LEU A 47 -0.74 -3.83 15.61
C LEU A 47 -0.83 -5.33 15.85
N HIS A 48 0.13 -6.12 15.36
CA HIS A 48 0.10 -7.57 15.52
C HIS A 48 1.51 -8.20 15.59
N PRO A 49 1.86 -8.91 16.68
CA PRO A 49 3.22 -9.38 16.93
C PRO A 49 3.70 -10.52 16.02
N LYS A 50 2.80 -11.14 15.25
CA LYS A 50 3.13 -12.27 14.35
C LYS A 50 2.95 -11.95 12.87
N ILE A 51 2.52 -10.74 12.53
CA ILE A 51 2.31 -10.32 11.14
C ILE A 51 3.22 -9.14 10.90
N GLU A 52 4.12 -9.30 9.93
CA GLU A 52 5.05 -8.26 9.50
C GLU A 52 4.72 -7.89 8.06
N PHE A 53 4.27 -6.66 7.87
CA PHE A 53 4.11 -6.03 6.58
C PHE A 53 5.46 -5.56 6.08
N THR A 54 5.71 -5.86 4.81
CA THR A 54 6.79 -5.25 4.03
C THR A 54 6.16 -4.30 3.02
N MET A 55 6.93 -3.34 2.54
CA MET A 55 6.42 -2.28 1.67
C MET A 55 7.35 -2.07 0.49
N GLN A 56 6.76 -2.02 -0.70
CA GLN A 56 7.40 -1.50 -1.90
C GLN A 56 6.68 -0.22 -2.31
N THR A 57 7.45 0.77 -2.74
CA THR A 57 6.92 2.06 -3.21
C THR A 57 7.12 2.20 -4.71
N GLU A 58 6.37 3.09 -5.34
CA GLU A 58 6.60 3.46 -6.73
C GLU A 58 8.07 3.85 -6.98
N THR A 59 8.60 3.43 -8.14
CA THR A 59 9.92 3.82 -8.65
C THR A 59 9.90 5.24 -9.19
N GLU A 60 11.07 5.74 -9.60
CA GLU A 60 11.19 7.06 -10.25
C GLU A 60 10.41 7.13 -11.57
N GLU A 61 10.22 5.99 -12.24
CA GLU A 61 9.40 5.83 -13.45
C GLU A 61 7.90 5.67 -13.15
N HIS A 62 7.47 5.88 -11.90
CA HIS A 62 6.08 5.76 -11.45
C HIS A 62 5.50 4.35 -11.64
N THR A 63 6.34 3.33 -11.50
CA THR A 63 5.91 1.92 -11.58
C THR A 63 6.00 1.22 -10.22
N VAL A 64 5.12 0.26 -9.98
CA VAL A 64 5.17 -0.61 -8.80
C VAL A 64 4.68 -2.02 -9.18
N PRO A 65 5.44 -3.08 -8.87
CA PRO A 65 4.96 -4.44 -9.10
C PRO A 65 3.86 -4.78 -8.07
N PHE A 66 2.83 -5.48 -8.53
CA PHE A 66 1.77 -6.02 -7.69
C PHE A 66 1.31 -7.36 -8.28
N LEU A 67 1.64 -8.46 -7.61
CA LEU A 67 1.47 -9.83 -8.12
C LEU A 67 2.18 -9.99 -9.48
N ASP A 68 1.52 -10.58 -10.47
CA ASP A 68 2.00 -10.76 -11.84
C ASP A 68 1.72 -9.54 -12.75
N VAL A 69 1.51 -8.36 -12.15
CA VAL A 69 1.17 -7.13 -12.87
C VAL A 69 2.11 -5.99 -12.46
N LEU A 70 2.68 -5.32 -13.46
CA LEU A 70 3.35 -4.03 -13.26
C LEU A 70 2.32 -2.92 -13.37
N VAL A 71 2.07 -2.22 -12.27
CA VAL A 71 1.18 -1.05 -12.24
C VAL A 71 2.01 0.20 -12.56
N THR A 72 1.51 1.07 -13.43
CA THR A 72 2.19 2.32 -13.82
C THR A 72 1.24 3.49 -13.62
N ARG A 73 1.65 4.52 -12.86
CA ARG A 73 0.89 5.76 -12.75
C ARG A 73 1.25 6.70 -13.90
N LYS A 74 0.26 7.08 -14.70
CA LYS A 74 0.42 8.00 -15.83
C LYS A 74 0.39 9.47 -15.37
N PRO A 75 0.90 10.41 -16.19
CA PRO A 75 0.88 11.84 -15.86
C PRO A 75 -0.52 12.43 -15.65
N ASP A 76 -1.55 11.85 -16.27
CA ASP A 76 -2.95 12.25 -16.09
C ASP A 76 -3.60 11.69 -14.81
N GLY A 77 -2.84 10.94 -14.00
CA GLY A 77 -3.31 10.31 -12.77
C GLY A 77 -4.02 8.98 -12.98
N SER A 78 -4.23 8.54 -14.22
CA SER A 78 -4.76 7.20 -14.50
C SER A 78 -3.70 6.11 -14.27
N LEU A 79 -4.17 4.88 -14.00
CA LEU A 79 -3.30 3.71 -13.84
C LEU A 79 -3.26 2.90 -15.13
N GLY A 80 -2.05 2.63 -15.62
CA GLY A 80 -1.77 1.59 -16.60
C GLY A 80 -1.36 0.29 -15.92
N TYR A 81 -1.44 -0.81 -16.65
CA TYR A 81 -0.98 -2.11 -16.18
C TYR A 81 -0.34 -2.92 -17.31
N GLN A 82 0.63 -3.75 -16.97
CA GLN A 82 1.24 -4.74 -17.86
C GLN A 82 1.34 -6.08 -17.13
N VAL A 83 0.88 -7.15 -17.78
CA VAL A 83 1.01 -8.52 -17.26
C VAL A 83 2.38 -9.08 -17.66
N TYR A 84 3.03 -9.79 -16.76
CA TYR A 84 4.31 -10.47 -17.03
C TYR A 84 4.16 -11.74 -17.88
#